data_AF-A0A0T7G1N3-F1
#
_entry.id   AF-A0A0T7G1N3-F1
#
_cell.length_a   1.000
_cell.length_b   1.000
_cell.length_c   1.000
_cell.angle_alpha   90.00
_cell.angle_beta   90.00
_cell.angle_gamma   90.00
#
_symmetry.space_group_name_H-M   'P 1'
#
loop_
_entity.id
_entity.type
_entity.pdbx_description
1 polymer ?
#
loop_
_entity_poly.entity_id
_entity_poly.type
_entity_poly.pdbx_seq_one_letter_code
_entity_poly.pdbx_strand_id
1 'polypeptide(L)'
;GNEISLFSTPEGHPRHALAQQRLETLLAEGAINAKEWNGGIGDEQFAWLEAVLERAEAADEKVVVMGHYPLYPENEHNLWGAERLTDLFARSGNVIAYLNGHNHVGNLGRAGSTWYVNFKGMVDTQTENTFAVVEIFADRIEIIGNGREESRTLPL
;
A
#
# COMPACT_ATOMS: atom_id res chain seq x y z
N GLY A 1 -7.95 -3.37 -1.02
CA GLY A 1 -6.75 -4.00 -0.44
C GLY A 1 -7.00 -5.42 0.04
N ASN A 2 -8.08 -5.66 0.80
CA ASN A 2 -8.44 -6.97 1.36
C ASN A 2 -9.59 -7.65 0.60
N GLU A 3 -9.90 -7.19 -0.62
CA GLU A 3 -11.04 -7.70 -1.37
C GLU A 3 -10.89 -9.20 -1.66
N ILE A 4 -9.67 -9.61 -2.02
CA ILE A 4 -9.27 -11.00 -2.20
C ILE A 4 -8.40 -11.38 -1.01
N SER A 5 -9.00 -11.94 0.03
CA SER A 5 -8.30 -12.47 1.20
C SER A 5 -9.10 -13.60 1.86
N LEU A 6 -8.45 -14.38 2.73
CA LEU A 6 -9.08 -15.49 3.44
C LEU A 6 -10.02 -15.05 4.58
N PHE A 7 -9.97 -13.77 4.96
CA PHE A 7 -10.65 -13.24 6.15
C PHE A 7 -11.69 -12.14 5.85
N SER A 8 -11.77 -11.64 4.62
CA SER A 8 -12.77 -10.62 4.26
C SER A 8 -14.12 -11.20 3.83
N THR A 9 -14.16 -12.49 3.48
CA THR A 9 -15.39 -13.19 3.10
C THR A 9 -15.44 -14.60 3.70
N PRO A 10 -16.64 -15.10 4.04
CA PRO A 10 -16.80 -16.42 4.64
C PRO A 10 -16.47 -17.54 3.64
N GLU A 11 -16.19 -18.72 4.17
CA GLU A 11 -16.00 -19.94 3.38
C GLU A 11 -17.22 -20.21 2.47
N GLY A 12 -16.97 -20.64 1.24
CA GLY A 12 -17.99 -20.83 0.19
C GLY A 12 -18.32 -19.57 -0.62
N HIS A 13 -17.87 -18.37 -0.21
CA HIS A 13 -17.99 -17.18 -1.05
C HIS A 13 -16.97 -17.24 -2.22
N PRO A 14 -17.32 -16.86 -3.47
CA PRO A 14 -16.41 -16.93 -4.61
C PRO A 14 -15.05 -16.23 -4.41
N ARG A 15 -15.06 -15.08 -3.72
CA ARG A 15 -13.81 -14.35 -3.37
C ARG A 15 -12.92 -15.10 -2.37
N HIS A 16 -13.49 -15.92 -1.48
CA HIS A 16 -12.70 -16.75 -0.57
C HIS A 16 -11.97 -17.85 -1.35
N ALA A 17 -12.67 -18.53 -2.27
CA ALA A 17 -12.06 -19.53 -3.15
C ALA A 17 -10.96 -18.92 -4.04
N LEU A 18 -11.18 -17.71 -4.57
CA LEU A 18 -10.17 -16.99 -5.33
C LEU A 18 -8.94 -16.63 -4.48
N ALA A 19 -9.14 -16.26 -3.21
CA ALA A 19 -8.06 -15.98 -2.28
C ALA A 19 -7.24 -17.25 -1.96
N GLN A 20 -7.89 -18.40 -1.78
CA GLN A 20 -7.22 -19.69 -1.61
C GLN A 20 -6.34 -20.02 -2.83
N GLN A 21 -6.91 -19.95 -4.03
CA GLN A 21 -6.17 -20.20 -5.28
C GLN A 21 -4.97 -19.26 -5.45
N ARG A 22 -5.15 -17.96 -5.16
CA ARG A 22 -4.08 -16.97 -5.28
C ARG A 22 -2.96 -17.24 -4.27
N LEU A 23 -3.29 -17.58 -3.03
CA LEU A 23 -2.30 -17.93 -2.01
C LEU A 23 -1.53 -19.20 -2.39
N GLU A 24 -2.23 -20.25 -2.85
CA GLU A 24 -1.60 -21.49 -3.33
C GLU A 24 -0.60 -21.24 -4.46
N THR A 25 -0.96 -20.36 -5.41
CA THR A 25 -0.09 -19.96 -6.51
C THR A 25 1.17 -19.26 -5.99
N LEU A 26 1.02 -18.26 -5.11
CA LEU A 26 2.14 -17.52 -4.52
C LEU A 26 3.06 -18.42 -3.70
N LEU A 27 2.49 -19.39 -2.97
CA LEU A 27 3.27 -20.40 -2.24
C LEU A 27 4.08 -21.28 -3.19
N ALA A 28 3.48 -21.72 -4.30
CA ALA A 28 4.17 -22.53 -5.30
C ALA A 28 5.31 -21.76 -6.01
N GLU A 29 5.16 -20.45 -6.16
CA GLU A 29 6.17 -19.55 -6.72
C GLU A 29 7.26 -19.16 -5.71
N GLY A 30 7.09 -19.49 -4.43
CA GLY A 30 8.03 -19.11 -3.36
C GLY A 30 8.02 -17.62 -3.04
N ALA A 31 6.90 -16.93 -3.32
CA ALA A 31 6.76 -15.50 -3.08
C ALA A 31 6.85 -15.19 -1.57
N ILE A 32 7.68 -14.21 -1.19
CA ILE A 32 7.95 -13.92 0.22
C ILE A 32 6.69 -13.42 0.97
N ASN A 33 5.74 -12.85 0.25
CA ASN A 33 4.48 -12.30 0.78
C ASN A 33 3.30 -13.29 0.70
N ALA A 34 3.56 -14.57 0.41
CA ALA A 34 2.58 -15.65 0.45
C ALA A 34 2.16 -15.97 1.90
N LYS A 35 1.34 -15.10 2.49
CA LYS A 35 0.92 -15.14 3.90
C LYS A 35 -0.59 -15.04 4.02
N GLU A 36 -1.21 -15.86 4.87
CA GLU A 36 -2.67 -15.86 5.06
C GLU A 36 -3.24 -14.54 5.59
N TRP A 37 -2.41 -13.72 6.22
CA TRP A 37 -2.75 -12.39 6.74
C TRP A 37 -2.55 -11.26 5.71
N ASN A 38 -2.05 -11.58 4.51
CA ASN A 38 -2.05 -10.67 3.37
C ASN A 38 -3.36 -10.79 2.57
N GLY A 39 -3.50 -9.90 1.59
CA GLY A 39 -4.62 -9.91 0.67
C GLY A 39 -4.24 -9.23 -0.63
N GLY A 40 -5.18 -9.23 -1.57
CA GLY A 40 -5.06 -8.56 -2.86
C GLY A 40 -6.31 -7.78 -3.22
N ILE A 41 -6.23 -7.10 -4.36
CA ILE A 41 -7.36 -6.41 -4.98
C ILE A 41 -7.89 -7.22 -6.17
N GLY A 42 -9.19 -7.08 -6.45
CA GLY A 42 -9.82 -7.59 -7.65
C GLY A 42 -9.64 -6.64 -8.85
N ASP A 43 -10.05 -7.11 -10.01
CA ASP A 43 -9.93 -6.33 -11.26
C ASP A 43 -10.85 -5.11 -11.31
N GLU A 44 -12.03 -5.18 -10.68
CA GLU A 44 -12.95 -4.05 -10.60
C GLU A 44 -12.35 -2.89 -9.78
N GLN A 45 -11.77 -3.19 -8.61
CA GLN A 45 -11.07 -2.19 -7.79
C GLN A 45 -9.85 -1.63 -8.53
N PHE A 46 -9.11 -2.45 -9.27
CA PHE A 46 -7.96 -2.00 -10.06
C PHE A 46 -8.39 -1.04 -11.19
N ALA A 47 -9.37 -1.44 -12.00
CA ALA A 47 -9.87 -0.65 -13.12
C ALA A 47 -10.49 0.68 -12.66
N TRP A 48 -11.19 0.68 -11.52
CA TRP A 48 -11.68 1.90 -10.90
C TRP A 48 -10.54 2.85 -10.52
N LEU A 49 -9.47 2.33 -9.89
CA LEU A 49 -8.33 3.16 -9.49
C LEU A 49 -7.61 3.74 -10.71
N GLU A 50 -7.40 2.93 -11.75
CA GLU A 50 -6.84 3.39 -13.02
C GLU A 50 -7.64 4.57 -13.60
N ALA A 51 -8.96 4.44 -13.71
CA ALA A 51 -9.83 5.51 -14.21
C ALA A 51 -9.88 6.76 -13.30
N VAL A 52 -9.60 6.62 -12.00
CA VAL A 52 -9.45 7.77 -11.09
C VAL A 52 -8.13 8.49 -11.36
N LEU A 53 -7.03 7.75 -11.52
CA LEU A 53 -5.71 8.33 -11.77
C LEU A 53 -5.64 9.03 -13.13
N GLU A 54 -6.24 8.45 -14.18
CA GLU A 54 -6.34 9.07 -15.51
C GLU A 54 -7.10 10.40 -15.48
N ARG A 55 -8.20 10.48 -14.71
CA ARG A 55 -8.96 11.73 -14.56
C ARG A 55 -8.19 12.80 -13.80
N ALA A 56 -7.47 12.41 -12.74
CA ALA A 56 -6.62 13.31 -11.98
C ALA A 56 -5.44 13.81 -12.84
N GLU A 57 -4.84 12.94 -13.65
CA GLU A 57 -3.78 13.32 -14.59
C GLU A 57 -4.28 14.33 -15.61
N ALA A 58 -5.45 14.09 -16.23
CA ALA A 58 -6.07 15.01 -17.17
C ALA A 58 -6.43 16.38 -16.55
N ALA A 59 -6.52 16.46 -15.22
CA ALA A 59 -6.77 17.67 -14.45
C ALA A 59 -5.49 18.31 -13.87
N ASP A 60 -4.31 17.78 -14.18
CA ASP A 60 -3.00 18.20 -13.62
C ASP A 60 -2.94 18.11 -12.09
N GLU A 61 -3.61 17.10 -11.51
CA GLU A 61 -3.65 16.86 -10.07
C GLU A 61 -2.58 15.87 -9.63
N LYS A 62 -1.90 16.20 -8.51
CA LYS A 62 -1.05 15.26 -7.77
C LYS A 62 -1.91 14.38 -6.86
N VAL A 63 -1.66 13.07 -6.85
CA VAL A 63 -2.47 12.10 -6.11
C VAL A 63 -1.69 11.48 -4.95
N VAL A 64 -2.34 11.40 -3.79
CA VAL A 64 -1.93 10.54 -2.68
C VAL A 64 -2.90 9.36 -2.62
N VAL A 65 -2.35 8.14 -2.75
CA VAL A 65 -3.13 6.91 -2.62
C VAL A 65 -2.94 6.34 -1.21
N MET A 66 -4.01 5.84 -0.61
CA MET A 66 -3.97 5.20 0.71
C MET A 66 -4.45 3.76 0.62
N GLY A 67 -3.75 2.86 1.32
CA GLY A 67 -4.14 1.45 1.44
C GLY A 67 -3.60 0.85 2.74
N HIS A 68 -4.03 -0.36 3.09
CA HIS A 68 -3.54 -0.99 4.31
C HIS A 68 -2.17 -1.65 4.14
N TYR A 69 -1.99 -2.38 3.04
CA TYR A 69 -0.80 -3.19 2.76
C TYR A 69 0.30 -2.37 2.09
N PRO A 70 1.58 -2.52 2.46
CA PRO A 70 2.68 -1.93 1.72
C PRO A 70 2.77 -2.52 0.30
N LEU A 71 3.28 -1.72 -0.64
CA LEU A 71 3.50 -2.14 -2.03
C LEU A 71 4.98 -2.18 -2.40
N TYR A 72 5.79 -1.34 -1.75
CA TYR A 72 7.21 -1.17 -2.01
C TYR A 72 7.89 -0.58 -0.76
N PRO A 73 9.17 -0.88 -0.49
CA PRO A 73 9.98 -1.92 -1.12
C PRO A 73 9.50 -3.33 -0.78
N GLU A 74 10.09 -4.32 -1.45
CA GLU A 74 9.75 -5.74 -1.30
C GLU A 74 9.85 -6.17 0.18
N ASN A 75 8.78 -6.80 0.67
CA ASN A 75 8.66 -7.27 2.04
C ASN A 75 7.58 -8.37 2.13
N GLU A 76 7.70 -9.29 3.10
CA GLU A 76 6.70 -10.34 3.32
C GLU A 76 5.29 -9.79 3.65
N HIS A 77 5.18 -8.50 4.00
CA HIS A 77 3.94 -7.81 4.28
C HIS A 77 3.28 -7.19 3.05
N ASN A 78 3.88 -7.29 1.87
CA ASN A 78 3.32 -6.64 0.70
C ASN A 78 2.00 -7.24 0.25
N LEU A 79 1.14 -6.39 -0.32
CA LEU A 79 -0.08 -6.81 -1.00
C LEU A 79 0.23 -7.91 -2.04
N TRP A 80 -0.65 -8.89 -2.18
CA TRP A 80 -0.57 -9.84 -3.29
C TRP A 80 -0.76 -9.12 -4.62
N GLY A 81 0.24 -9.23 -5.51
CA GLY A 81 0.28 -8.53 -6.79
C GLY A 81 0.54 -7.03 -6.64
N ALA A 82 1.33 -6.63 -5.64
CA ALA A 82 1.72 -5.24 -5.40
C ALA A 82 2.34 -4.57 -6.64
N GLU A 83 3.07 -5.35 -7.43
CA GLU A 83 3.79 -4.94 -8.64
C GLU A 83 2.82 -4.31 -9.66
N ARG A 84 1.62 -4.88 -9.80
CA ARG A 84 0.59 -4.36 -10.71
C ARG A 84 0.17 -2.93 -10.34
N LEU A 85 0.14 -2.60 -9.04
CA LEU A 85 -0.19 -1.27 -8.55
C LEU A 85 1.01 -0.32 -8.64
N THR A 86 2.22 -0.78 -8.34
CA THR A 86 3.41 0.06 -8.52
C THR A 86 3.61 0.43 -9.98
N ASP A 87 3.34 -0.51 -10.91
CA ASP A 87 3.36 -0.26 -12.35
C ASP A 87 2.25 0.70 -12.80
N LEU A 88 1.08 0.66 -12.14
CA LEU A 88 0.02 1.65 -12.36
C LEU A 88 0.46 3.05 -11.93
N PHE A 89 1.03 3.18 -10.74
CA PHE A 89 1.48 4.49 -10.25
C PHE A 89 2.60 5.05 -11.13
N ALA A 90 3.53 4.20 -11.55
CA ALA A 90 4.62 4.58 -12.45
C ALA A 90 4.12 5.07 -13.81
N ARG A 91 3.14 4.39 -14.42
CA ARG A 91 2.60 4.80 -15.73
C ARG A 91 1.66 6.01 -15.65
N SER A 92 0.89 6.15 -14.58
CA SER A 92 0.02 7.32 -14.38
C SER A 92 0.82 8.60 -14.10
N GLY A 93 2.02 8.48 -13.49
CA GLY A 93 2.97 9.58 -13.31
C GLY A 93 2.57 10.66 -12.29
N ASN A 94 1.30 10.74 -11.92
CA ASN A 94 0.73 11.75 -11.03
C ASN A 94 0.60 11.30 -9.56
N VAL A 95 0.94 10.06 -9.22
CA VAL A 95 0.94 9.57 -7.84
C VAL A 95 2.23 9.98 -7.13
N ILE A 96 2.11 10.87 -6.14
CA ILE A 96 3.26 11.41 -5.40
C ILE A 96 3.56 10.61 -4.12
N ALA A 97 2.55 9.96 -3.54
CA ALA A 97 2.73 9.12 -2.36
C ALA A 97 1.71 7.98 -2.26
N TYR A 98 2.14 6.86 -1.72
CA TYR A 98 1.33 5.75 -1.24
C TYR A 98 1.50 5.60 0.27
N LEU A 99 0.45 5.88 1.03
CA LEU A 99 0.44 5.85 2.49
C LEU A 99 -0.24 4.58 2.99
N ASN A 100 0.44 3.82 3.86
CA ASN A 100 -0.05 2.54 4.36
C ASN A 100 0.43 2.18 5.77
N GLY A 101 0.03 1.00 6.26
CA GLY A 101 0.44 0.44 7.55
C GLY A 101 0.75 -1.06 7.41
N HIS A 102 0.12 -1.91 8.22
CA HIS A 102 0.27 -3.39 8.17
C HIS A 102 1.65 -3.93 8.60
N ASN A 103 2.76 -3.49 7.99
CA ASN A 103 4.08 -3.77 8.56
C ASN A 103 4.35 -2.83 9.73
N HIS A 104 4.14 -3.30 10.95
CA HIS A 104 4.22 -2.44 12.14
C HIS A 104 5.63 -1.89 12.41
N VAL A 105 6.68 -2.48 11.84
CA VAL A 105 8.06 -1.98 11.95
C VAL A 105 8.26 -0.68 11.16
N GLY A 106 7.39 -0.40 10.20
CA GLY A 106 7.55 0.71 9.27
C GLY A 106 8.36 0.31 8.05
N ASN A 107 8.20 1.07 6.97
CA ASN A 107 9.03 0.94 5.77
C ASN A 107 8.97 2.23 4.95
N LEU A 108 10.03 2.51 4.19
CA LEU A 108 10.10 3.67 3.31
C LEU A 108 10.82 3.30 2.01
N GLY A 109 10.23 3.67 0.89
CA GLY A 109 10.88 3.55 -0.42
C GLY A 109 10.41 4.62 -1.39
N ARG A 110 11.13 4.76 -2.50
CA ARG A 110 10.72 5.56 -3.64
C ARG A 110 10.89 4.75 -4.92
N ALA A 111 9.90 4.81 -5.80
CA ALA A 111 10.01 4.32 -7.17
C ALA A 111 9.42 5.38 -8.11
N GLY A 112 10.21 5.85 -9.08
CA GLY A 112 9.83 6.99 -9.91
C GLY A 112 9.50 8.24 -9.09
N SER A 113 8.33 8.83 -9.35
CA SER A 113 7.80 10.00 -8.64
C SER A 113 7.09 9.66 -7.32
N THR A 114 6.84 8.37 -7.03
CA THR A 114 6.01 7.96 -5.90
C THR A 114 6.85 7.61 -4.67
N TRP A 115 6.55 8.24 -3.55
CA TRP A 115 7.01 7.81 -2.22
C TRP A 115 6.09 6.75 -1.63
N TYR A 116 6.64 5.64 -1.16
CA TYR A 116 5.91 4.58 -0.48
C TYR A 116 6.23 4.66 1.01
N VAL A 117 5.24 5.05 1.80
CA VAL A 117 5.39 5.30 3.24
C VAL A 117 4.50 4.32 4.00
N ASN A 118 5.14 3.41 4.71
CA ASN A 118 4.49 2.49 5.62
C ASN A 118 4.71 3.01 7.05
N PHE A 119 3.65 3.48 7.70
CA PHE A 119 3.71 3.96 9.07
C PHE A 119 3.79 2.82 10.08
N LYS A 120 4.45 3.07 11.21
CA LYS A 120 4.63 2.10 12.29
C LYS A 120 3.30 1.84 13.00
N GLY A 121 3.13 0.64 13.54
CA GLY A 121 1.89 0.24 14.23
C GLY A 121 1.83 0.79 15.65
N MET A 122 0.74 1.48 16.03
CA MET A 122 0.54 1.96 17.42
C MET A 122 0.40 0.81 18.42
N VAL A 123 -0.11 -0.35 17.99
CA VAL A 123 -0.32 -1.50 18.89
C VAL A 123 0.99 -2.06 19.47
N ASP A 124 2.12 -1.85 18.79
CA ASP A 124 3.44 -2.34 19.22
C ASP A 124 4.20 -1.32 20.08
N THR A 125 3.54 -0.25 20.55
CA THR A 125 4.15 0.75 21.44
C THR A 125 3.56 0.69 22.84
N GLN A 126 4.26 0.00 23.74
CA GLN A 126 3.80 -0.22 25.12
C GLN A 126 3.84 1.05 25.98
N THR A 127 4.86 1.90 25.81
CA THR A 127 5.14 3.05 26.69
C THR A 127 5.17 4.40 25.97
N GLU A 128 4.99 4.40 24.65
CA GLU A 128 4.96 5.60 23.82
C GLU A 128 3.80 5.55 22.81
N ASN A 129 3.58 6.63 22.06
CA ASN A 129 2.57 6.68 21.01
C ASN A 129 3.22 6.41 19.63
N THR A 130 2.41 6.27 18.59
CA THR A 130 2.86 6.22 17.19
C THR A 130 1.78 6.80 16.31
N PHE A 131 2.02 8.00 15.80
CA PHE A 131 1.21 8.65 14.78
C PHE A 131 2.04 9.71 14.06
N ALA A 132 1.54 10.22 12.93
CA ALA A 132 2.17 11.32 12.22
C ALA A 132 1.13 12.32 11.68
N VAL A 133 1.59 13.54 11.45
CA VAL A 133 0.92 14.54 10.61
C VAL A 133 1.66 14.60 9.28
N VAL A 134 0.92 14.54 8.16
CA VAL A 134 1.49 14.67 6.82
C VAL A 134 1.08 16.01 6.24
N GLU A 135 2.06 16.85 5.92
CA GLU A 135 1.86 18.13 5.26
C GLU A 135 2.41 18.05 3.83
N ILE A 136 1.62 18.46 2.85
CA ILE A 136 1.99 18.38 1.43
C ILE A 136 2.21 19.79 0.91
N PHE A 137 3.42 20.04 0.43
CA PHE A 137 3.84 21.29 -0.19
C PHE A 137 4.05 21.08 -1.69
N ALA A 138 4.32 22.17 -2.42
CA ALA A 138 4.56 22.12 -3.86
C ALA A 138 5.77 21.25 -4.23
N ASP A 139 6.81 21.27 -3.39
CA ASP A 139 8.14 20.70 -3.63
C ASP A 139 8.49 19.52 -2.71
N ARG A 140 7.69 19.25 -1.68
CA ARG A 140 7.98 18.20 -0.69
C ARG A 140 6.74 17.73 0.08
N ILE A 141 6.87 16.57 0.70
CA ILE A 141 5.97 16.06 1.74
C ILE A 141 6.74 16.10 3.06
N GLU A 142 6.17 16.74 4.08
CA GLU A 142 6.67 16.67 5.45
C GLU A 142 5.84 15.66 6.23
N ILE A 143 6.54 14.72 6.87
CA ILE A 143 5.97 13.78 7.83
C ILE A 143 6.48 14.23 9.20
N ILE A 144 5.56 14.62 10.06
CA ILE A 144 5.83 15.02 11.45
C ILE A 144 5.45 13.84 12.34
N GLY A 145 6.44 12.99 12.62
CA GLY A 145 6.28 11.78 13.42
C GLY A 145 6.22 12.07 14.93
N ASN A 146 5.48 11.25 15.66
CA ASN A 146 5.35 11.31 17.11
C ASN A 146 5.59 9.93 17.73
N GLY A 147 6.34 9.93 18.85
CA GLY A 147 6.78 8.70 19.53
C GLY A 147 7.69 7.88 18.62
N ARG A 148 7.30 6.63 18.33
CA ARG A 148 8.12 5.72 17.51
C ARG A 148 8.20 6.13 16.05
N GLU A 149 7.25 6.92 15.56
CA GLU A 149 7.23 7.37 14.17
C GLU A 149 8.27 8.47 13.94
N GLU A 150 9.06 8.33 12.88
CA GLU A 150 10.13 9.27 12.56
C GLU A 150 9.59 10.42 11.72
N SER A 151 10.03 11.65 12.03
CA SER A 151 9.82 12.78 11.12
C SER A 151 10.69 12.65 9.87
N ARG A 152 10.14 13.00 8.71
CA ARG A 152 10.81 12.87 7.40
C ARG A 152 10.43 14.04 6.49
N THR A 153 11.39 14.50 5.70
CA THR A 153 11.15 15.42 4.58
C THR A 153 11.40 14.68 3.28
N LEU A 154 10.38 14.57 2.43
CA LEU A 154 10.40 13.79 1.20
C LEU A 154 10.25 14.72 -0.02
N PRO A 155 11.30 14.97 -0.81
CA PRO A 155 11.20 15.86 -1.98
C PRO A 155 10.33 15.26 -3.09
N LEU A 156 9.50 16.08 -3.72
CA LEU A 156 8.67 15.70 -4.87
C LEU A 156 9.45 15.83 -6.18
#